data_AF-A0A925BHY6-F1
#
_entry.id   AF-A0A925BHY6-F1
#
_cell.length_a   1.000
_cell.length_b   1.000
_cell.length_c   1.000
_cell.angle_alpha   90.00
_cell.angle_beta   90.00
_cell.angle_gamma   90.00
#
_symmetry.space_group_name_H-M   'P 1'
#
loop_
_entity.id
_entity.type
_entity.pdbx_description
1 polymer ?
#
loop_
_entity_poly.entity_id
_entity_poly.type
_entity_poly.pdbx_seq_one_letter_code
_entity_poly.pdbx_strand_id
1 'polypeptide(L)'
;MPKTTRTTVQCPNCRQPVNAIVEMIVDAAQDPEAKMRLMAGRTNTVQCQNCGAAFTVASPLLYHDPAKELLIEFIPMEVNLPKPQQEKILGDLMRELMQGLPQEQRKGYLFQPRRSLTMQGLIDQILQADGVTPEMMQEQRQRVQLIEQLIQASDEDLPALIAEHDAEIDAQFFQTMSILAQRRAEERQTDSVERIVQVQRHILDHSSFGQELAMQEQAVQDVAQRLEALGDEADRSDFLDLAIEYAGDERHLQALVGLVRPAFDQLVFQELAMRIGQAPADEREALENLRDILTEYTAEVDKQMQIAAQKALELLQLIVSSPNPDQTIMQNLPLMDETFLSILAGNIQQLERQGNVEASASLKSVYEQVVRAQAAQNALGLLQAILSSPNPSETIIQNLPIIDDMFLAVLSANIQEAERQGNLQAASTFKNVYNQVVTVLQQNMQPELLFINQLLSAPTEDDARQLISENAPEFGEELLEVMDAVGEALEARGDEAMLGRLAFLRDEVERVIASLT
;
A
#
# COMPACT_ATOMS: atom_id res chain seq x y z
N MET A 1 -12.05 -27.53 -17.57
CA MET A 1 -11.57 -26.84 -18.78
C MET A 1 -12.71 -25.97 -19.29
N PRO A 2 -12.46 -24.69 -19.57
CA PRO A 2 -13.49 -23.77 -20.04
C PRO A 2 -14.09 -24.30 -21.35
N LYS A 3 -15.42 -24.38 -21.39
CA LYS A 3 -16.13 -24.89 -22.56
C LYS A 3 -16.31 -23.78 -23.56
N THR A 4 -15.35 -23.71 -24.49
CA THR A 4 -15.28 -22.65 -25.48
C THR A 4 -15.53 -23.14 -26.89
N THR A 5 -16.22 -22.34 -27.68
CA THR A 5 -16.42 -22.55 -29.12
C THR A 5 -15.57 -21.58 -29.92
N ARG A 6 -14.86 -22.08 -30.93
CA ARG A 6 -14.16 -21.23 -31.89
C ARG A 6 -15.13 -20.76 -32.97
N THR A 7 -15.17 -19.45 -33.21
CA THR A 7 -16.00 -18.85 -34.25
C THR A 7 -15.24 -17.71 -34.94
N THR A 8 -15.67 -17.33 -36.13
CA THR A 8 -15.14 -16.17 -36.84
C THR A 8 -16.19 -15.07 -36.82
N VAL A 9 -15.85 -13.92 -36.25
CA VAL A 9 -16.71 -12.74 -36.14
C VAL A 9 -16.13 -11.57 -36.93
N GLN A 10 -16.96 -10.61 -37.28
CA GLN A 10 -16.49 -9.38 -37.95
C GLN A 10 -16.16 -8.32 -36.91
N CYS A 11 -14.98 -7.70 -37.01
CA CYS A 11 -14.63 -6.56 -36.17
C CYS A 11 -15.61 -5.40 -36.43
N PRO A 12 -16.27 -4.82 -35.41
CA PRO A 12 -17.21 -3.72 -35.61
C PRO A 12 -16.56 -2.44 -36.15
N ASN A 13 -15.25 -2.27 -35.90
CA ASN A 13 -14.51 -1.08 -36.32
C ASN A 13 -13.98 -1.19 -37.77
N CYS A 14 -13.26 -2.26 -38.11
CA CYS A 14 -12.62 -2.40 -39.43
C CYS A 14 -13.24 -3.45 -40.36
N ARG A 15 -14.26 -4.20 -39.89
CA ARG A 15 -14.94 -5.28 -40.62
C ARG A 15 -14.04 -6.41 -41.13
N GLN A 16 -12.83 -6.55 -40.58
CA GLN A 16 -11.99 -7.71 -40.84
C GLN A 16 -12.46 -8.89 -39.99
N PRO A 17 -12.36 -10.13 -40.52
CA PRO A 17 -12.68 -11.33 -39.75
C PRO A 17 -11.68 -11.53 -38.61
N VAL A 18 -12.20 -11.83 -37.42
CA VAL A 18 -11.44 -12.12 -36.20
C VAL A 18 -11.85 -13.49 -35.72
N ASN A 19 -10.86 -14.36 -35.47
CA ASN A 19 -11.11 -15.65 -34.83
C ASN A 19 -11.28 -15.42 -33.32
N ALA A 20 -12.48 -15.70 -32.82
CA ALA A 20 -12.84 -15.56 -31.42
C ALA A 20 -13.02 -16.93 -30.77
N ILE A 21 -12.59 -17.01 -29.51
CA ILE A 21 -12.89 -18.13 -28.62
C ILE A 21 -14.02 -17.64 -27.71
N VAL A 22 -15.19 -18.26 -27.83
CA VAL A 22 -16.42 -17.83 -27.16
C VAL A 22 -16.80 -18.84 -26.09
N GLU A 23 -16.84 -18.39 -24.86
CA GLU A 23 -17.32 -19.11 -23.68
C GLU A 23 -18.84 -18.90 -23.54
N MET A 24 -19.59 -20.01 -23.44
CA MET A 24 -21.05 -19.98 -23.34
C MET A 24 -21.58 -20.63 -22.06
N ILE A 25 -20.73 -21.28 -21.27
CA ILE A 25 -21.07 -21.82 -19.95
C ILE A 25 -20.07 -21.25 -18.95
N VAL A 26 -20.58 -20.57 -17.93
CA VAL A 26 -19.79 -20.08 -16.80
C VAL A 26 -20.23 -20.86 -15.58
N ASP A 27 -19.39 -21.80 -15.13
CA ASP A 27 -19.62 -22.58 -13.91
C ASP A 27 -18.72 -22.04 -12.80
N ALA A 28 -19.33 -21.37 -11.81
CA ALA A 28 -18.60 -20.70 -10.74
C ALA A 28 -17.79 -21.65 -9.84
N ALA A 29 -18.17 -22.93 -9.76
CA ALA A 29 -17.47 -23.91 -8.95
C ALA A 29 -16.32 -24.57 -9.71
N GLN A 30 -16.50 -24.82 -11.01
CA GLN A 30 -15.45 -25.43 -11.84
C GLN A 30 -14.45 -24.43 -12.40
N ASP A 31 -14.86 -23.19 -12.64
CA ASP A 31 -14.03 -22.11 -13.18
C ASP A 31 -14.37 -20.77 -12.49
N PRO A 32 -13.82 -20.53 -11.29
CA PRO A 32 -13.98 -19.25 -10.59
C PRO A 32 -13.47 -18.05 -11.39
N GLU A 33 -12.45 -18.24 -12.24
CA GLU A 33 -11.93 -17.17 -13.10
C GLU A 33 -12.93 -16.74 -14.17
N ALA A 34 -13.71 -17.68 -14.72
CA ALA A 34 -14.80 -17.34 -15.64
C ALA A 34 -15.87 -16.48 -14.97
N LYS A 35 -16.21 -16.75 -13.69
CA LYS A 35 -17.10 -15.87 -12.91
C LYS A 35 -16.47 -14.48 -12.77
N MET A 36 -15.19 -14.38 -12.41
CA MET A 36 -14.50 -13.09 -12.29
C MET A 36 -14.49 -12.31 -13.61
N ARG A 37 -14.22 -12.96 -14.76
CA ARG A 37 -14.28 -12.32 -16.09
C ARG A 37 -15.69 -11.83 -16.42
N LEU A 38 -16.72 -12.59 -16.07
CA LEU A 38 -18.12 -12.20 -16.25
C LEU A 38 -18.48 -10.98 -15.41
N MET A 39 -18.10 -10.97 -14.13
CA MET A 39 -18.30 -9.83 -13.21
C MET A 39 -17.54 -8.58 -13.64
N ALA A 40 -16.36 -8.74 -14.25
CA ALA A 40 -15.60 -7.63 -14.82
C ALA A 40 -16.13 -7.16 -16.19
N GLY A 41 -17.17 -7.78 -16.75
CA GLY A 41 -17.69 -7.46 -18.09
C GLY A 41 -16.72 -7.81 -19.23
N ARG A 42 -15.74 -8.68 -18.97
CA ARG A 42 -14.66 -9.08 -19.90
C ARG A 42 -14.88 -10.44 -20.57
N THR A 43 -16.01 -11.09 -20.31
CA THR A 43 -16.35 -12.37 -20.97
C THR A 43 -16.49 -12.17 -22.47
N ASN A 44 -15.83 -13.03 -23.25
CA ASN A 44 -15.85 -13.01 -24.72
C ASN A 44 -15.33 -11.70 -25.34
N THR A 45 -14.50 -10.94 -24.62
CA THR A 45 -13.78 -9.80 -25.19
C THR A 45 -12.61 -10.26 -26.04
N VAL A 46 -12.52 -9.76 -27.27
CA VAL A 46 -11.44 -10.06 -28.22
C VAL A 46 -10.82 -8.77 -28.75
N GLN A 47 -9.50 -8.80 -28.99
CA GLN A 47 -8.78 -7.69 -29.60
C GLN A 47 -8.58 -7.94 -31.09
N CYS A 48 -8.96 -6.98 -31.93
CA CYS A 48 -8.76 -7.07 -33.37
C CYS A 48 -7.28 -6.91 -33.72
N GLN A 49 -6.69 -7.93 -34.33
CA GLN A 49 -5.28 -7.89 -34.76
C GLN A 49 -5.00 -6.88 -35.89
N ASN A 50 -6.04 -6.42 -36.60
CA ASN A 50 -5.89 -5.49 -37.72
C ASN A 50 -5.94 -4.01 -37.28
N CYS A 51 -6.82 -3.64 -36.35
CA CYS A 51 -6.98 -2.24 -35.93
C CYS A 51 -6.80 -1.99 -34.43
N GLY A 52 -6.46 -3.02 -33.64
CA GLY A 52 -6.23 -2.92 -32.19
C GLY A 52 -7.49 -2.78 -31.34
N ALA A 53 -8.66 -2.55 -31.93
CA ALA A 53 -9.91 -2.36 -31.19
C ALA A 53 -10.32 -3.63 -30.41
N ALA A 54 -10.63 -3.47 -29.13
CA ALA A 54 -11.23 -4.51 -28.30
C ALA A 54 -12.77 -4.45 -28.44
N PHE A 55 -13.41 -5.61 -28.56
CA PHE A 55 -14.87 -5.72 -28.62
C PHE A 55 -15.36 -7.03 -28.03
N THR A 56 -16.58 -7.05 -27.50
CA THR A 56 -17.19 -8.25 -26.92
C THR A 56 -18.03 -8.99 -27.96
N VAL A 57 -17.84 -10.30 -28.06
CA VAL A 57 -18.66 -11.16 -28.91
C VAL A 57 -19.95 -11.51 -28.19
N ALA A 58 -21.08 -11.02 -28.70
CA ALA A 58 -22.39 -11.37 -28.18
C ALA A 58 -22.69 -12.86 -28.43
N SER A 59 -22.97 -13.60 -27.35
CA SER A 59 -23.32 -15.01 -27.40
C SER A 59 -24.31 -15.37 -26.29
N PRO A 60 -25.19 -16.36 -26.49
CA PRO A 60 -25.92 -16.97 -25.39
C PRO A 60 -24.96 -17.46 -24.31
N LEU A 61 -25.37 -17.33 -23.05
CA LEU A 61 -24.58 -17.72 -21.89
C LEU A 61 -25.45 -18.42 -20.85
N LEU A 62 -24.92 -19.50 -20.29
CA LEU A 62 -25.51 -20.23 -19.17
C LEU A 62 -24.60 -20.07 -17.96
N TYR A 63 -25.06 -19.36 -16.93
CA TYR A 63 -24.35 -19.24 -15.67
C TYR A 63 -24.84 -20.29 -14.67
N HIS A 64 -23.92 -20.98 -14.00
CA HIS A 64 -24.20 -22.01 -13.02
C HIS A 64 -23.39 -21.78 -11.74
N ASP A 65 -24.05 -21.82 -10.59
CA ASP A 65 -23.42 -21.78 -9.28
C ASP A 65 -24.10 -22.81 -8.35
N PRO A 66 -23.47 -23.96 -8.09
CA PRO A 66 -24.07 -25.00 -7.27
C PRO A 66 -24.10 -24.66 -5.78
N ALA A 67 -23.20 -23.80 -5.31
CA ALA A 67 -23.20 -23.35 -3.91
C ALA A 67 -24.40 -22.46 -3.60
N LYS A 68 -24.87 -21.72 -4.61
CA LYS A 68 -26.05 -20.84 -4.53
C LYS A 68 -27.33 -21.46 -5.05
N GLU A 69 -27.29 -22.72 -5.50
CA GLU A 69 -28.40 -23.39 -6.20
C GLU A 69 -28.97 -22.52 -7.33
N LEU A 70 -28.08 -21.91 -8.13
CA LEU A 70 -28.42 -20.90 -9.12
C LEU A 70 -28.08 -21.35 -10.53
N LEU A 71 -29.04 -21.21 -11.44
CA LEU A 71 -28.85 -21.38 -12.88
C LEU A 71 -29.53 -20.21 -13.59
N ILE A 72 -28.79 -19.50 -14.45
CA ILE A 72 -29.29 -18.35 -15.19
C ILE A 72 -29.04 -18.53 -16.69
N GLU A 73 -30.11 -18.44 -17.47
CA GLU A 73 -30.08 -18.37 -18.93
C GLU A 73 -30.01 -16.90 -19.37
N PHE A 74 -29.03 -16.56 -20.20
CA PHE A 74 -28.91 -15.26 -20.84
C PHE A 74 -28.81 -15.41 -22.36
N ILE A 75 -29.66 -14.69 -23.09
CA ILE A 75 -29.58 -14.57 -24.55
C ILE A 75 -29.53 -13.08 -24.90
N PRO A 76 -28.43 -12.59 -25.50
CA PRO A 76 -28.36 -11.21 -25.95
C PRO A 76 -29.33 -10.96 -27.11
N MET A 77 -30.01 -9.82 -27.09
CA MET A 77 -30.95 -9.43 -28.17
C MET A 77 -30.23 -9.22 -29.50
N GLU A 78 -28.94 -8.86 -29.46
CA GLU A 78 -28.06 -8.58 -30.60
C GLU A 78 -27.80 -9.82 -31.45
N VAL A 79 -27.95 -11.01 -30.88
CA VAL A 79 -27.72 -12.28 -31.58
C VAL A 79 -28.87 -12.60 -32.56
N ASN A 80 -30.01 -11.89 -32.44
CA ASN A 80 -31.15 -11.90 -33.37
C ASN A 80 -31.58 -13.29 -33.88
N LEU A 81 -31.62 -14.29 -32.99
CA LEU A 81 -32.03 -15.65 -33.33
C LEU A 81 -33.54 -15.85 -33.20
N PRO A 82 -34.19 -16.65 -34.07
CA PRO A 82 -35.57 -17.10 -33.85
C PRO A 82 -35.71 -17.91 -32.56
N LYS A 83 -36.83 -17.77 -31.84
CA LYS A 83 -37.10 -18.49 -30.57
C LYS A 83 -36.81 -20.01 -30.61
N PRO A 84 -37.18 -20.78 -31.65
CA PRO A 84 -36.88 -22.21 -31.69
C PRO A 84 -35.36 -22.51 -31.69
N GLN A 85 -34.55 -21.64 -32.29
CA GLN A 85 -33.09 -21.80 -32.29
C GLN A 85 -32.50 -21.41 -30.93
N GLN A 86 -33.04 -20.36 -30.30
CA GLN A 86 -32.67 -19.98 -28.94
C GLN A 86 -32.88 -21.13 -27.94
N GLU A 87 -34.08 -21.73 -27.94
CA GLU A 87 -34.43 -22.86 -27.07
C GLU A 87 -33.54 -24.07 -27.33
N LYS A 88 -33.21 -24.35 -28.61
CA LYS A 88 -32.29 -25.43 -28.97
C LYS A 88 -30.90 -25.20 -28.39
N ILE A 89 -30.33 -24.00 -28.56
CA ILE A 89 -28.99 -23.68 -28.04
C ILE A 89 -28.96 -23.78 -26.51
N LEU A 90 -29.93 -23.19 -25.81
CA LEU A 90 -30.01 -23.32 -24.35
C LEU A 90 -30.15 -24.78 -23.91
N GLY A 91 -30.98 -25.57 -24.60
CA GLY A 91 -31.10 -27.01 -24.33
C GLY A 91 -29.79 -27.78 -24.55
N ASP A 92 -29.02 -27.42 -25.57
CA ASP A 92 -27.68 -27.96 -25.81
C ASP A 92 -26.71 -27.61 -24.65
N LEU A 93 -26.67 -26.33 -24.25
CA LEU A 93 -25.85 -25.85 -23.13
C LEU A 93 -26.25 -26.53 -21.80
N MET A 94 -27.54 -26.67 -21.51
CA MET A 94 -28.03 -27.36 -20.32
C MET A 94 -27.64 -28.84 -20.29
N ARG A 95 -27.78 -29.54 -21.42
CA ARG A 95 -27.33 -30.95 -21.52
C ARG A 95 -25.84 -31.05 -21.28
N GLU A 96 -25.09 -30.13 -21.85
CA GLU A 96 -23.65 -30.10 -21.73
C GLU A 96 -23.16 -29.77 -20.30
N LEU A 97 -23.87 -28.90 -19.59
CA LEU A 97 -23.65 -28.65 -18.17
C LEU A 97 -23.98 -29.92 -17.35
N MET A 98 -25.15 -30.51 -17.54
CA MET A 98 -25.58 -31.71 -16.79
C MET A 98 -24.64 -32.91 -16.97
N GLN A 99 -24.07 -33.10 -18.17
CA GLN A 99 -23.07 -34.14 -18.41
C GLN A 99 -21.78 -33.94 -17.61
N GLY A 100 -21.43 -32.69 -17.31
CA GLY A 100 -20.26 -32.32 -16.50
C GLY A 100 -20.49 -32.35 -14.99
N LEU A 101 -21.74 -32.49 -14.52
CA LEU A 101 -22.08 -32.48 -13.09
C LEU A 101 -22.20 -33.90 -12.50
N PRO A 102 -21.60 -34.16 -11.32
CA PRO A 102 -21.86 -35.35 -10.50
C PRO A 102 -23.35 -35.51 -10.17
N GLN A 103 -23.80 -36.75 -9.91
CA GLN A 103 -25.22 -37.03 -9.68
C GLN A 103 -25.78 -36.30 -8.46
N GLU A 104 -24.98 -36.14 -7.42
CA GLU A 104 -25.34 -35.50 -6.15
C GLU A 104 -25.54 -33.99 -6.29
N GLN A 105 -24.92 -33.38 -7.31
CA GLN A 105 -25.04 -31.94 -7.59
C GLN A 105 -26.24 -31.62 -8.50
N ARG A 106 -26.90 -32.63 -9.09
CA ARG A 106 -28.05 -32.44 -9.98
C ARG A 106 -29.36 -32.22 -9.20
N LYS A 107 -29.45 -31.06 -8.54
CA LYS A 107 -30.60 -30.67 -7.73
C LYS A 107 -31.72 -30.01 -8.55
N GLY A 108 -32.85 -29.73 -7.89
CA GLY A 108 -34.08 -29.23 -8.52
C GLY A 108 -33.94 -27.88 -9.24
N TYR A 109 -33.06 -26.98 -8.77
CA TYR A 109 -32.90 -25.64 -9.37
C TYR A 109 -32.45 -25.69 -10.84
N LEU A 110 -31.77 -26.76 -11.27
CA LEU A 110 -31.35 -26.95 -12.66
C LEU A 110 -32.53 -27.06 -13.63
N PHE A 111 -33.72 -27.41 -13.14
CA PHE A 111 -34.94 -27.53 -13.94
C PHE A 111 -35.82 -26.27 -13.87
N GLN A 112 -35.40 -25.25 -13.11
CA GLN A 112 -36.07 -23.96 -12.98
C GLN A 112 -35.07 -22.81 -13.17
N PRO A 113 -34.41 -22.72 -14.35
CA PRO A 113 -33.46 -21.65 -14.61
C PRO A 113 -34.13 -20.28 -14.55
N ARG A 114 -33.44 -19.31 -13.96
CA ARG A 114 -33.81 -17.90 -14.09
C ARG A 114 -33.43 -17.41 -15.47
N ARG A 115 -34.13 -16.40 -15.98
CA ARG A 115 -33.83 -15.80 -17.28
C ARG A 115 -33.40 -14.37 -17.10
N SER A 116 -32.32 -13.99 -17.77
CA SER A 116 -31.93 -12.60 -17.95
C SER A 116 -32.04 -12.18 -19.42
N LEU A 117 -32.51 -10.95 -19.63
CA LEU A 117 -32.61 -10.34 -20.97
C LEU A 117 -31.42 -9.43 -21.28
N THR A 118 -30.68 -9.01 -20.27
CA THR A 118 -29.51 -8.12 -20.41
C THR A 118 -28.33 -8.70 -19.66
N MET A 119 -27.12 -8.36 -20.11
CA MET A 119 -25.90 -8.73 -19.39
C MET A 119 -25.93 -8.17 -17.96
N GLN A 120 -26.37 -6.91 -17.80
CA GLN A 120 -26.51 -6.31 -16.48
C GLN A 120 -27.48 -7.07 -15.59
N GLY A 121 -28.65 -7.49 -16.10
CA GLY A 121 -29.62 -8.27 -15.33
C GLY A 121 -29.12 -9.67 -14.96
N LEU A 122 -28.17 -10.23 -15.72
CA LEU A 122 -27.51 -11.48 -15.36
C LEU A 122 -26.58 -11.23 -14.18
N ILE A 123 -25.76 -10.18 -14.26
CA ILE A 123 -24.83 -9.79 -13.20
C ILE A 123 -25.59 -9.47 -11.90
N ASP A 124 -26.67 -8.69 -11.98
CA ASP A 124 -27.49 -8.33 -10.81
C ASP A 124 -28.07 -9.57 -10.11
N GLN A 125 -28.50 -10.58 -10.87
CA GLN A 125 -29.01 -11.84 -10.30
C GLN A 125 -27.91 -12.66 -9.61
N ILE A 126 -26.67 -12.62 -10.12
CA ILE A 126 -25.51 -13.25 -9.49
C ILE A 126 -25.19 -12.54 -8.17
N LEU A 127 -25.12 -11.20 -8.20
CA LEU A 127 -24.86 -10.38 -7.02
C LEU A 127 -25.91 -10.58 -5.93
N GLN A 128 -27.20 -10.69 -6.29
CA GLN A 128 -28.27 -11.03 -5.34
C GLN A 128 -28.08 -12.40 -4.68
N ALA A 129 -27.63 -13.40 -5.44
CA ALA A 129 -27.32 -14.71 -4.87
C ALA A 129 -26.06 -14.68 -3.98
N ASP A 130 -25.16 -13.74 -4.22
CA ASP A 130 -23.99 -13.46 -3.38
C ASP A 130 -24.33 -12.58 -2.16
N GLY A 131 -25.57 -12.11 -2.03
CA GLY A 131 -26.07 -11.37 -0.86
C GLY A 131 -26.15 -9.86 -1.04
N VAL A 132 -25.90 -9.35 -2.24
CA VAL A 132 -26.00 -7.91 -2.56
C VAL A 132 -27.44 -7.56 -2.93
N THR A 133 -28.06 -6.63 -2.20
CA THR A 133 -29.46 -6.28 -2.44
C THR A 133 -29.64 -5.34 -3.64
N PRO A 134 -30.85 -5.26 -4.24
CA PRO A 134 -31.16 -4.27 -5.26
C PRO A 134 -30.86 -2.84 -4.85
N GLU A 135 -31.10 -2.50 -3.58
CA GLU A 135 -30.85 -1.18 -3.00
C GLU A 135 -29.36 -0.88 -2.98
N MET A 136 -28.52 -1.79 -2.50
CA MET A 136 -27.05 -1.64 -2.51
C MET A 136 -26.50 -1.45 -3.92
N MET A 137 -27.02 -2.20 -4.90
CA MET A 137 -26.61 -2.04 -6.30
C MET A 137 -27.04 -0.67 -6.86
N GLN A 138 -28.19 -0.16 -6.44
CA GLN A 138 -28.68 1.14 -6.88
C GLN A 138 -27.87 2.28 -6.26
N GLU A 139 -27.56 2.22 -4.96
CA GLU A 139 -26.66 3.16 -4.29
C GLU A 139 -25.29 3.20 -4.98
N GLN A 140 -24.70 2.03 -5.27
CA GLN A 140 -23.43 1.95 -6.00
C GLN A 140 -23.52 2.59 -7.40
N ARG A 141 -24.61 2.38 -8.13
CA ARG A 141 -24.82 3.00 -9.45
C ARG A 141 -24.96 4.51 -9.37
N GLN A 142 -25.74 5.01 -8.40
CA GLN A 142 -25.92 6.44 -8.18
C GLN A 142 -24.59 7.10 -7.83
N ARG A 143 -23.80 6.49 -6.95
CA ARG A 143 -22.45 6.94 -6.61
C ARG A 143 -21.54 7.04 -7.84
N VAL A 144 -21.51 6.00 -8.68
CA VAL A 144 -20.69 6.02 -9.91
C VAL A 144 -21.17 7.11 -10.87
N GLN A 145 -22.48 7.29 -11.03
CA GLN A 145 -23.06 8.34 -11.88
C GLN A 145 -22.69 9.74 -11.38
N LEU A 146 -22.76 9.98 -10.07
CA LEU A 146 -22.37 11.24 -9.46
C LEU A 146 -20.87 11.51 -9.66
N ILE A 147 -20.02 10.50 -9.46
CA ILE A 147 -18.58 10.62 -9.75
C ILE A 147 -18.34 10.99 -11.22
N GLU A 148 -19.01 10.33 -12.17
CA GLU A 148 -18.89 10.63 -13.60
C GLU A 148 -19.36 12.06 -13.92
N GLN A 149 -20.44 12.52 -13.27
CA GLN A 149 -20.95 13.88 -13.42
C GLN A 149 -19.95 14.92 -12.91
N LEU A 150 -19.35 14.69 -11.73
CA LEU A 150 -18.31 15.56 -11.17
C LEU A 150 -17.06 15.59 -12.05
N ILE A 151 -16.62 14.45 -12.57
CA ILE A 151 -15.47 14.38 -13.50
C ILE A 151 -15.73 15.20 -14.78
N GLN A 152 -16.96 15.19 -15.30
CA GLN A 152 -17.36 15.90 -16.52
C GLN A 152 -17.68 17.38 -16.30
N ALA A 153 -17.99 17.79 -15.07
CA ALA A 153 -18.28 19.18 -14.73
C ALA A 153 -17.05 20.07 -14.97
N SER A 154 -17.28 21.37 -15.16
CA SER A 154 -16.19 22.35 -15.21
C SER A 154 -15.69 22.69 -13.80
N ASP A 155 -14.46 23.19 -13.67
CA ASP A 155 -13.91 23.58 -12.36
C ASP A 155 -14.70 24.72 -11.70
N GLU A 156 -15.36 25.56 -12.50
CA GLU A 156 -16.22 26.65 -12.01
C GLU A 156 -17.53 26.11 -11.41
N ASP A 157 -18.07 25.01 -11.96
CA ASP A 157 -19.33 24.41 -11.51
C ASP A 157 -19.14 23.41 -10.37
N LEU A 158 -17.94 22.86 -10.20
CA LEU A 158 -17.61 21.83 -9.21
C LEU A 158 -18.04 22.20 -7.78
N PRO A 159 -17.71 23.37 -7.21
CA PRO A 159 -18.07 23.68 -5.83
C PRO A 159 -19.58 23.67 -5.58
N ALA A 160 -20.38 24.14 -6.54
CA ALA A 160 -21.83 24.13 -6.43
C ALA A 160 -22.40 22.71 -6.50
N LEU A 161 -21.86 21.88 -7.40
CA LEU A 161 -22.28 20.49 -7.56
C LEU A 161 -21.89 19.63 -6.34
N ILE A 162 -20.71 19.87 -5.76
CA ILE A 162 -20.26 19.23 -4.52
C ILE A 162 -21.20 19.59 -3.37
N ALA A 163 -21.55 20.88 -3.23
CA ALA A 163 -22.47 21.32 -2.18
C ALA A 163 -23.89 20.75 -2.34
N GLU A 164 -24.36 20.52 -3.57
CA GLU A 164 -25.66 19.89 -3.85
C GLU A 164 -25.69 18.42 -3.39
N HIS A 165 -24.58 17.69 -3.58
CA HIS A 165 -24.46 16.26 -3.29
C HIS A 165 -23.63 15.95 -2.04
N ASP A 166 -23.44 16.93 -1.16
CA ASP A 166 -22.50 16.84 -0.04
C ASP A 166 -22.80 15.65 0.89
N ALA A 167 -24.07 15.35 1.11
CA ALA A 167 -24.51 14.23 1.94
C ALA A 167 -24.23 12.84 1.33
N GLU A 168 -23.94 12.76 0.02
CA GLU A 168 -23.59 11.52 -0.68
C GLU A 168 -22.07 11.28 -0.74
N ILE A 169 -21.28 12.22 -0.24
CA ILE A 169 -19.82 12.18 -0.24
C ILE A 169 -19.33 11.62 1.09
N ASP A 170 -18.92 10.36 1.06
CA ASP A 170 -18.42 9.61 2.21
C ASP A 170 -17.12 8.85 1.90
N ALA A 171 -16.62 8.07 2.85
CA ALA A 171 -15.44 7.23 2.65
C ALA A 171 -15.58 6.26 1.45
N GLN A 172 -16.77 5.70 1.21
CA GLN A 172 -17.02 4.79 0.08
C GLN A 172 -17.01 5.52 -1.26
N PHE A 173 -17.44 6.78 -1.29
CA PHE A 173 -17.35 7.67 -2.43
C PHE A 173 -15.90 7.83 -2.88
N PHE A 174 -15.00 8.19 -1.95
CA PHE A 174 -13.57 8.31 -2.22
C PHE A 174 -12.94 6.97 -2.65
N GLN A 175 -13.28 5.87 -1.98
CA GLN A 175 -12.81 4.54 -2.38
C GLN A 175 -13.22 4.20 -3.83
N THR A 176 -14.45 4.54 -4.21
CA THR A 176 -14.95 4.31 -5.58
C THR A 176 -14.19 5.16 -6.60
N MET A 177 -13.90 6.43 -6.27
CA MET A 177 -13.05 7.28 -7.10
C MET A 177 -11.65 6.70 -7.28
N SER A 178 -11.02 6.20 -6.22
CA SER A 178 -9.68 5.59 -6.30
C SER A 178 -9.66 4.36 -7.21
N ILE A 179 -10.67 3.49 -7.12
CA ILE A 179 -10.80 2.33 -8.00
C ILE A 179 -10.95 2.76 -9.47
N LEU A 180 -11.74 3.81 -9.73
CA LEU A 180 -11.90 4.36 -11.07
C LEU A 180 -10.57 4.94 -11.60
N ALA A 181 -9.83 5.69 -10.79
CA ALA A 181 -8.51 6.22 -11.15
C ALA A 181 -7.53 5.08 -11.48
N GLN A 182 -7.48 4.04 -10.66
CA GLN A 182 -6.60 2.89 -10.86
C GLN A 182 -6.89 2.17 -12.18
N ARG A 183 -8.17 1.93 -12.51
CA ARG A 183 -8.56 1.32 -13.79
C ARG A 183 -8.12 2.17 -15.00
N ARG A 184 -8.28 3.50 -14.91
CA ARG A 184 -7.82 4.42 -15.96
C ARG A 184 -6.30 4.40 -16.12
N ALA A 185 -5.57 4.29 -15.02
CA ALA A 185 -4.12 4.14 -15.04
C ALA A 185 -3.68 2.83 -15.71
N GLU A 186 -4.34 1.71 -15.40
CA GLU A 186 -4.11 0.41 -16.06
C GLU A 186 -4.38 0.46 -17.57
N GLU A 187 -5.41 1.20 -17.99
CA GLU A 187 -5.75 1.45 -19.39
C GLU A 187 -4.86 2.49 -20.08
N ARG A 188 -3.86 3.04 -19.37
CA ARG A 188 -2.93 4.09 -19.84
C ARG A 188 -3.63 5.39 -20.27
N GLN A 189 -4.74 5.73 -19.61
CA GLN A 189 -5.49 6.97 -19.85
C GLN A 189 -5.04 8.05 -18.85
N THR A 190 -3.82 8.57 -19.02
CA THR A 190 -3.18 9.53 -18.09
C THR A 190 -4.03 10.78 -17.84
N ASP A 191 -4.59 11.38 -18.89
CA ASP A 191 -5.40 12.60 -18.78
C ASP A 191 -6.65 12.38 -17.92
N SER A 192 -7.24 11.17 -17.97
CA SER A 192 -8.39 10.82 -17.14
C SER A 192 -8.00 10.63 -15.68
N VAL A 193 -6.80 10.09 -15.41
CA VAL A 193 -6.29 9.97 -14.04
C VAL A 193 -6.06 11.35 -13.44
N GLU A 194 -5.42 12.26 -14.19
CA GLU A 194 -5.18 13.64 -13.74
C GLU A 194 -6.50 14.36 -13.44
N ARG A 195 -7.50 14.22 -14.31
CA ARG A 195 -8.83 14.80 -14.07
C ARG A 195 -9.47 14.28 -12.79
N ILE A 196 -9.43 12.95 -12.56
CA ILE A 196 -10.01 12.34 -11.36
C ILE A 196 -9.34 12.88 -10.10
N VAL A 197 -8.01 12.97 -10.09
CA VAL A 197 -7.25 13.51 -8.94
C VAL A 197 -7.58 14.98 -8.69
N GLN A 198 -7.73 15.78 -9.75
CA GLN A 198 -8.12 17.19 -9.61
C GLN A 198 -9.51 17.33 -8.98
N VAL A 199 -10.51 16.58 -9.47
CA VAL A 199 -11.86 16.59 -8.91
C VAL A 199 -11.86 16.11 -7.46
N GLN A 200 -11.09 15.06 -7.15
CA GLN A 200 -10.95 14.56 -5.77
C GLN A 200 -10.44 15.65 -4.82
N ARG A 201 -9.49 16.50 -5.25
CA ARG A 201 -9.01 17.64 -4.46
C ARG A 201 -10.10 18.68 -4.21
N HIS A 202 -10.86 19.05 -5.24
CA HIS A 202 -12.01 19.95 -5.05
C HIS A 202 -13.03 19.40 -4.07
N ILE A 203 -13.29 18.08 -4.10
CA ILE A 203 -14.19 17.44 -3.15
C ILE A 203 -13.63 17.56 -1.72
N LEU A 204 -12.35 17.30 -1.52
CA LEU A 204 -11.71 17.48 -0.20
C LEU A 204 -11.80 18.93 0.30
N ASP A 205 -11.61 19.91 -0.60
CA ASP A 205 -11.61 21.33 -0.24
C ASP A 205 -13.04 21.88 0.04
N HIS A 206 -14.07 21.31 -0.59
CA HIS A 206 -15.42 21.88 -0.60
C HIS A 206 -16.51 21.05 0.06
N SER A 207 -16.28 19.76 0.36
CA SER A 207 -17.28 18.90 1.03
C SER A 207 -17.17 18.97 2.56
N SER A 208 -18.27 18.70 3.26
CA SER A 208 -18.28 18.54 4.72
C SER A 208 -17.42 17.37 5.16
N PHE A 209 -17.44 16.25 4.44
CA PHE A 209 -16.57 15.11 4.70
C PHE A 209 -15.08 15.46 4.56
N GLY A 210 -14.72 16.25 3.53
CA GLY A 210 -13.36 16.73 3.36
C GLY A 210 -12.90 17.64 4.50
N GLN A 211 -13.78 18.52 4.97
CA GLN A 211 -13.53 19.36 6.15
C GLN A 211 -13.38 18.54 7.44
N GLU A 212 -14.21 17.52 7.62
CA GLU A 212 -14.12 16.59 8.75
C GLU A 212 -12.77 15.86 8.75
N LEU A 213 -12.32 15.37 7.59
CA LEU A 213 -11.03 14.71 7.44
C LEU A 213 -9.87 15.67 7.76
N ALA A 214 -9.93 16.91 7.27
CA ALA A 214 -8.91 17.92 7.57
C ALA A 214 -8.86 18.27 9.07
N MET A 215 -10.02 18.36 9.73
CA MET A 215 -10.08 18.58 11.18
C MET A 215 -9.55 17.37 11.97
N GLN A 216 -9.80 16.15 11.51
CA GLN A 216 -9.25 14.94 12.11
C GLN A 216 -7.72 14.92 11.99
N GLU A 217 -7.19 15.27 10.82
CA GLU A 217 -5.74 15.37 10.59
C GLU A 217 -5.11 16.43 11.50
N GLN A 218 -5.73 17.60 11.64
CA GLN A 218 -5.27 18.64 12.56
C GLN A 218 -5.25 18.13 14.02
N ALA A 219 -6.30 17.45 14.48
CA ALA A 219 -6.35 16.90 15.82
C ALA A 219 -5.22 15.88 16.06
N VAL A 220 -4.90 15.04 15.07
CA VAL A 220 -3.76 14.11 15.15
C VAL A 220 -2.43 14.87 15.28
N GLN A 221 -2.22 15.94 14.51
CA GLN A 221 -1.01 16.75 14.59
C GLN A 221 -0.89 17.46 15.95
N ASP A 222 -1.97 18.06 16.43
CA ASP A 222 -2.00 18.77 17.71
C ASP A 222 -1.69 17.84 18.88
N VAL A 223 -2.29 16.64 18.88
CA VAL A 223 -2.02 15.61 19.88
C VAL A 223 -0.59 15.09 19.78
N ALA A 224 -0.08 14.83 18.57
CA ALA A 224 1.30 14.36 18.38
C ALA A 224 2.32 15.36 18.94
N GLN A 225 2.16 16.66 18.67
CA GLN A 225 3.03 17.70 19.25
C GLN A 225 2.93 17.74 20.78
N ARG A 226 1.73 17.50 21.32
CA ARG A 226 1.53 17.49 22.77
C ARG A 226 2.17 16.27 23.43
N LEU A 227 2.11 15.11 22.79
CA LEU A 227 2.81 13.89 23.20
C LEU A 227 4.33 14.05 23.16
N GLU A 228 4.88 14.62 22.08
CA GLU A 228 6.31 14.93 21.98
C GLU A 228 6.79 15.86 23.10
N ALA A 229 5.96 16.84 23.49
CA ALA A 229 6.28 17.77 24.55
C ALA A 229 6.29 17.15 25.97
N LEU A 230 5.74 15.93 26.17
CA LEU A 230 5.84 15.22 27.45
C LEU A 230 7.25 14.66 27.68
N GLY A 231 8.00 14.37 26.61
CA GLY A 231 9.36 13.83 26.67
C GLY A 231 9.46 12.37 27.13
N ASP A 232 10.69 11.85 27.20
CA ASP A 232 10.96 10.41 27.44
C ASP A 232 10.63 9.93 28.86
N GLU A 233 10.46 10.86 29.81
CA GLU A 233 10.13 10.55 31.21
C GLU A 233 8.61 10.46 31.47
N ALA A 234 7.78 10.64 30.44
CA ALA A 234 6.32 10.61 30.56
C ALA A 234 5.81 9.29 31.17
N ASP A 235 4.91 9.38 32.13
CA ASP A 235 4.29 8.25 32.78
C ASP A 235 2.81 8.08 32.41
N ARG A 236 2.17 7.02 32.94
CA ARG A 236 0.76 6.72 32.66
C ARG A 236 -0.20 7.83 33.10
N SER A 237 0.13 8.54 34.18
CA SER A 237 -0.69 9.64 34.69
C SER A 237 -0.69 10.81 33.71
N ASP A 238 0.44 11.08 33.06
CA ASP A 238 0.53 12.18 32.08
C ASP A 238 -0.44 11.98 30.90
N PHE A 239 -0.56 10.76 30.38
CA PHE A 239 -1.52 10.44 29.31
C PHE A 239 -2.98 10.53 29.79
N LEU A 240 -3.25 10.16 31.06
CA LEU A 240 -4.58 10.31 31.64
C LEU A 240 -4.93 11.79 31.88
N ASP A 241 -3.97 12.60 32.30
CA ASP A 241 -4.11 14.05 32.45
C ASP A 241 -4.45 14.69 31.11
N LEU A 242 -3.74 14.29 30.05
CA LEU A 242 -4.00 14.76 28.69
C LEU A 242 -5.39 14.33 28.18
N ALA A 243 -5.82 13.10 28.48
CA ALA A 243 -7.18 12.65 28.15
C ALA A 243 -8.26 13.45 28.90
N ILE A 244 -7.99 13.86 30.16
CA ILE A 244 -8.90 14.70 30.92
C ILE A 244 -8.94 16.13 30.36
N GLU A 245 -7.81 16.66 29.89
CA GLU A 245 -7.74 17.97 29.22
C GLU A 245 -8.62 18.00 27.96
N TYR A 246 -8.62 16.91 27.18
CA TYR A 246 -9.47 16.75 26.00
C TYR A 246 -10.90 16.28 26.30
N ALA A 247 -11.34 16.29 27.56
CA ALA A 247 -12.72 15.92 27.89
C ALA A 247 -13.72 16.82 27.16
N GLY A 248 -14.55 16.21 26.31
CA GLY A 248 -15.52 16.92 25.45
C GLY A 248 -15.01 17.25 24.05
N ASP A 249 -13.75 16.94 23.72
CA ASP A 249 -13.21 16.98 22.36
C ASP A 249 -12.92 15.56 21.85
N GLU A 250 -13.95 14.94 21.29
CA GLU A 250 -13.91 13.56 20.80
C GLU A 250 -12.82 13.31 19.75
N ARG A 251 -12.52 14.29 18.89
CA ARG A 251 -11.50 14.14 17.82
C ARG A 251 -10.10 14.04 18.40
N HIS A 252 -9.80 14.89 19.38
CA HIS A 252 -8.51 14.83 20.10
C HIS A 252 -8.41 13.55 20.94
N LEU A 253 -9.50 13.12 21.58
CA LEU A 253 -9.53 11.84 22.29
C LEU A 253 -9.30 10.64 21.35
N GLN A 254 -9.92 10.64 20.18
CA GLN A 254 -9.71 9.61 19.17
C GLN A 254 -8.26 9.60 18.67
N ALA A 255 -7.70 10.78 18.38
CA ALA A 255 -6.30 10.92 17.99
C ALA A 255 -5.35 10.43 19.10
N LEU A 256 -5.59 10.81 20.35
CA LEU A 256 -4.80 10.41 21.51
C LEU A 256 -4.81 8.89 21.70
N VAL A 257 -5.99 8.27 21.71
CA VAL A 257 -6.09 6.80 21.84
C VAL A 257 -5.45 6.10 20.66
N GLY A 258 -5.60 6.63 19.44
CA GLY A 258 -4.99 6.07 18.23
C GLY A 258 -3.46 6.08 18.26
N LEU A 259 -2.86 7.18 18.72
CA LEU A 259 -1.40 7.36 18.75
C LEU A 259 -0.72 6.60 19.89
N VAL A 260 -1.34 6.56 21.07
CA VAL A 260 -0.72 5.96 22.28
C VAL A 260 -1.61 4.89 22.92
N ARG A 261 -2.26 4.06 22.10
CA ARG A 261 -3.09 2.95 22.58
C ARG A 261 -2.47 2.13 23.71
N PRO A 262 -1.18 1.74 23.69
CA PRO A 262 -0.58 0.95 24.78
C PRO A 262 -0.63 1.62 26.16
N ALA A 263 -0.72 2.95 26.23
CA ALA A 263 -0.83 3.68 27.50
C ALA A 263 -2.20 3.49 28.17
N PHE A 264 -3.28 3.34 27.39
CA PHE A 264 -4.65 3.14 27.89
C PHE A 264 -4.92 1.68 28.26
N ASP A 265 -4.15 1.16 29.21
CA ASP A 265 -4.29 -0.18 29.76
C ASP A 265 -5.31 -0.23 30.92
N GLN A 266 -5.52 -1.43 31.49
CA GLN A 266 -6.45 -1.60 32.62
C GLN A 266 -6.08 -0.77 33.85
N LEU A 267 -4.82 -0.36 34.02
CA LEU A 267 -4.37 0.44 35.16
C LEU A 267 -4.82 1.89 35.00
N VAL A 268 -4.72 2.46 33.78
CA VAL A 268 -5.24 3.81 33.51
C VAL A 268 -6.74 3.90 33.76
N PHE A 269 -7.52 2.89 33.37
CA PHE A 269 -8.96 2.87 33.67
C PHE A 269 -9.28 2.72 35.16
N GLN A 270 -8.44 2.01 35.93
CA GLN A 270 -8.56 1.97 37.39
C GLN A 270 -8.26 3.33 38.00
N GLU A 271 -7.24 4.03 37.50
CA GLU A 271 -6.90 5.38 37.94
C GLU A 271 -8.01 6.38 37.61
N LEU A 272 -8.54 6.36 36.40
CA LEU A 272 -9.68 7.19 36.01
C LEU A 272 -10.90 6.93 36.91
N ALA A 273 -11.18 5.67 37.24
CA ALA A 273 -12.25 5.32 38.18
C ALA A 273 -12.02 5.90 39.59
N MET A 274 -10.77 5.91 40.08
CA MET A 274 -10.41 6.56 41.34
C MET A 274 -10.64 8.07 41.27
N ARG A 275 -10.22 8.73 40.18
CA ARG A 275 -10.41 10.17 39.97
C ARG A 275 -11.89 10.54 39.91
N ILE A 276 -12.72 9.77 39.20
CA ILE A 276 -14.19 9.91 39.17
C ILE A 276 -14.80 9.84 40.58
N GLY A 277 -14.34 8.88 41.39
CA GLY A 277 -14.82 8.70 42.77
C GLY A 277 -14.45 9.86 43.70
N GLN A 278 -13.34 10.55 43.42
CA GLN A 278 -12.84 11.69 44.19
C GLN A 278 -13.34 13.05 43.65
N ALA A 279 -13.81 13.09 42.41
CA ALA A 279 -14.23 14.30 41.73
C ALA A 279 -15.48 14.94 42.37
N PRO A 280 -15.57 16.29 42.36
CA PRO A 280 -16.79 17.04 42.63
C PRO A 280 -17.99 16.56 41.79
N ALA A 281 -19.21 16.78 42.29
CA ALA A 281 -20.42 16.28 41.64
C ALA A 281 -20.66 16.88 40.23
N ASP A 282 -20.20 18.10 40.00
CA ASP A 282 -20.29 18.84 38.75
C ASP A 282 -19.24 18.43 37.71
N GLU A 283 -18.12 17.83 38.12
CA GLU A 283 -17.09 17.30 37.21
C GLU A 283 -17.25 15.80 36.94
N ARG A 284 -17.95 15.07 37.83
CA ARG A 284 -18.08 13.62 37.76
C ARG A 284 -18.72 13.15 36.45
N GLU A 285 -19.76 13.82 35.98
CA GLU A 285 -20.47 13.46 34.74
C GLU A 285 -19.55 13.55 33.51
N ALA A 286 -18.71 14.59 33.44
CA ALA A 286 -17.76 14.76 32.34
C ALA A 286 -16.69 13.65 32.33
N LEU A 287 -16.18 13.27 33.51
CA LEU A 287 -15.19 12.19 33.64
C LEU A 287 -15.79 10.80 33.39
N GLU A 288 -17.06 10.59 33.76
CA GLU A 288 -17.79 9.37 33.41
C GLU A 288 -17.99 9.26 31.90
N ASN A 289 -18.37 10.35 31.23
CA ASN A 289 -18.47 10.39 29.77
C ASN A 289 -17.11 10.16 29.09
N LEU A 290 -16.04 10.79 29.59
CA LEU A 290 -14.68 10.55 29.12
C LEU A 290 -14.29 9.08 29.21
N ARG A 291 -14.57 8.42 30.34
CA ARG A 291 -14.30 6.98 30.52
C ARG A 291 -15.02 6.16 29.46
N ASP A 292 -16.27 6.47 29.20
CA ASP A 292 -17.09 5.73 28.23
C ASP A 292 -16.54 5.92 26.80
N ILE A 293 -16.17 7.15 26.42
CA ILE A 293 -15.50 7.46 25.14
C ILE A 293 -14.16 6.74 25.01
N LEU A 294 -13.29 6.81 26.02
CA LEU A 294 -12.00 6.11 26.00
C LEU A 294 -12.19 4.60 25.89
N THR A 295 -13.20 4.03 26.54
CA THR A 295 -13.53 2.60 26.44
C THR A 295 -13.93 2.23 25.02
N GLU A 296 -14.74 3.06 24.37
CA GLU A 296 -15.16 2.84 22.97
C GLU A 296 -13.99 2.92 22.00
N TYR A 297 -13.20 4.00 22.04
CA TYR A 297 -12.09 4.17 21.12
C TYR A 297 -10.97 3.15 21.34
N THR A 298 -10.68 2.78 22.58
CA THR A 298 -9.69 1.72 22.85
C THR A 298 -10.15 0.38 22.28
N ALA A 299 -11.44 0.05 22.41
CA ALA A 299 -12.00 -1.18 21.84
C ALA A 299 -11.97 -1.19 20.31
N GLU A 300 -12.25 -0.05 19.65
CA GLU A 300 -12.20 0.04 18.19
C GLU A 300 -10.74 -0.06 17.68
N VAL A 301 -9.80 0.65 18.31
CA VAL A 301 -8.37 0.53 17.96
C VAL A 301 -7.88 -0.91 18.17
N ASP A 302 -8.23 -1.56 19.29
CA ASP A 302 -7.86 -2.96 19.55
C ASP A 302 -8.37 -3.90 18.47
N LYS A 303 -9.61 -3.70 18.04
CA LYS A 303 -10.23 -4.50 16.98
C LYS A 303 -9.51 -4.28 15.64
N GLN A 304 -9.14 -3.04 15.31
CA GLN A 304 -8.37 -2.76 14.10
C GLN A 304 -6.98 -3.40 14.15
N MET A 305 -6.29 -3.32 15.30
CA MET A 305 -5.00 -3.99 15.50
C MET A 305 -5.12 -5.51 15.35
N GLN A 306 -6.18 -6.13 15.88
CA GLN A 306 -6.44 -7.56 15.71
C GLN A 306 -6.68 -7.94 14.24
N ILE A 307 -7.44 -7.14 13.49
CA ILE A 307 -7.69 -7.37 12.06
C ILE A 307 -6.39 -7.22 11.27
N ALA A 308 -5.61 -6.17 11.53
CA ALA A 308 -4.31 -5.96 10.89
C ALA A 308 -3.36 -7.13 11.19
N ALA A 309 -3.31 -7.59 12.44
CA ALA A 309 -2.50 -8.73 12.83
C ALA A 309 -2.91 -10.03 12.12
N GLN A 310 -4.22 -10.29 12.01
CA GLN A 310 -4.74 -11.45 11.29
C GLN A 310 -4.37 -11.41 9.80
N LYS A 311 -4.53 -10.25 9.15
CA LYS A 311 -4.12 -10.04 7.75
C LYS A 311 -2.62 -10.24 7.55
N ALA A 312 -1.81 -9.72 8.46
CA ALA A 312 -0.36 -9.91 8.41
C ALA A 312 0.04 -11.38 8.56
N LEU A 313 -0.63 -12.14 9.43
CA LEU A 313 -0.42 -13.59 9.56
C LEU A 313 -0.82 -14.35 8.30
N GLU A 314 -1.95 -14.01 7.68
CA GLU A 314 -2.40 -14.60 6.42
C GLU A 314 -1.40 -14.32 5.28
N LEU A 315 -0.91 -13.09 5.20
CA LEU A 315 0.11 -12.70 4.23
C LEU A 315 1.44 -13.43 4.48
N LEU A 316 1.84 -13.57 5.74
CA LEU A 316 3.05 -14.32 6.10
C LEU A 316 2.93 -15.79 5.67
N GLN A 317 1.78 -16.42 5.93
CA GLN A 317 1.52 -17.79 5.48
C GLN A 317 1.55 -17.91 3.95
N LEU A 318 0.99 -16.92 3.23
CA LEU A 318 1.05 -16.87 1.78
C LEU A 318 2.50 -16.82 1.26
N ILE A 319 3.36 -16.00 1.87
CA ILE A 319 4.78 -15.89 1.47
C ILE A 319 5.53 -17.19 1.74
N VAL A 320 5.39 -17.75 2.95
CA VAL A 320 6.12 -18.96 3.37
C VAL A 320 5.69 -20.19 2.56
N SER A 321 4.44 -20.25 2.13
CA SER A 321 3.93 -21.34 1.28
C SER A 321 4.14 -21.11 -0.22
N SER A 322 4.62 -19.93 -0.62
CA SER A 322 4.81 -19.59 -2.02
C SER A 322 6.00 -20.33 -2.63
N PRO A 323 5.87 -20.87 -3.86
CA PRO A 323 7.01 -21.40 -4.60
C PRO A 323 7.97 -20.30 -5.08
N ASN A 324 7.56 -19.03 -5.05
CA ASN A 324 8.38 -17.87 -5.40
C ASN A 324 8.14 -16.71 -4.42
N PRO A 325 8.74 -16.76 -3.21
CA PRO A 325 8.50 -15.79 -2.15
C PRO A 325 8.89 -14.36 -2.57
N ASP A 326 9.97 -14.18 -3.34
CA ASP A 326 10.42 -12.87 -3.81
C ASP A 326 9.33 -12.16 -4.62
N GLN A 327 8.70 -12.86 -5.56
CA GLN A 327 7.62 -12.31 -6.36
C GLN A 327 6.36 -12.02 -5.51
N THR A 328 6.04 -12.91 -4.57
CA THR A 328 4.91 -12.71 -3.65
C THR A 328 5.14 -11.48 -2.77
N ILE A 329 6.36 -11.26 -2.28
CA ILE A 329 6.74 -10.07 -1.53
C ILE A 329 6.54 -8.83 -2.37
N MET A 330 7.11 -8.78 -3.58
CA MET A 330 6.99 -7.60 -4.45
C MET A 330 5.53 -7.24 -4.81
N GLN A 331 4.66 -8.24 -4.97
CA GLN A 331 3.24 -8.01 -5.30
C GLN A 331 2.41 -7.49 -4.12
N ASN A 332 2.83 -7.80 -2.89
CA ASN A 332 2.09 -7.47 -1.67
C ASN A 332 2.83 -6.48 -0.77
N LEU A 333 3.95 -5.92 -1.22
CA LEU A 333 4.81 -5.01 -0.46
C LEU A 333 4.03 -3.85 0.20
N PRO A 334 3.03 -3.21 -0.45
CA PRO A 334 2.24 -2.16 0.20
C PRO A 334 1.42 -2.61 1.43
N LEU A 335 1.23 -3.92 1.62
CA LEU A 335 0.52 -4.51 2.76
C LEU A 335 1.49 -4.93 3.88
N MET A 336 2.81 -4.78 3.69
CA MET A 336 3.86 -5.18 4.61
C MET A 336 4.34 -4.00 5.43
N ASP A 337 3.46 -3.50 6.29
CA ASP A 337 3.73 -2.39 7.20
C ASP A 337 4.53 -2.82 8.45
N GLU A 338 4.67 -1.91 9.40
CA GLU A 338 5.32 -2.18 10.68
C GLU A 338 4.64 -3.31 11.48
N THR A 339 3.30 -3.42 11.39
CA THR A 339 2.55 -4.51 12.05
C THR A 339 2.98 -5.86 11.49
N PHE A 340 3.11 -5.97 10.16
CA PHE A 340 3.61 -7.18 9.51
C PHE A 340 5.03 -7.52 9.98
N LEU A 341 5.93 -6.55 10.00
CA LEU A 341 7.32 -6.75 10.43
C LEU A 341 7.42 -7.17 11.91
N SER A 342 6.62 -6.56 12.78
CA SER A 342 6.54 -6.90 14.21
C SER A 342 6.07 -8.34 14.43
N ILE A 343 5.02 -8.76 13.70
CA ILE A 343 4.51 -10.13 13.77
C ILE A 343 5.53 -11.13 13.25
N LEU A 344 6.21 -10.80 12.13
CA LEU A 344 7.27 -11.63 11.58
C LEU A 344 8.42 -11.80 12.58
N ALA A 345 8.89 -10.71 13.18
CA ALA A 345 9.92 -10.73 14.21
C ALA A 345 9.51 -11.56 15.44
N GLY A 346 8.26 -11.43 15.89
CA GLY A 346 7.71 -12.22 16.99
C GLY A 346 7.70 -13.73 16.68
N ASN A 347 7.31 -14.12 15.45
CA ASN A 347 7.35 -15.51 15.00
C ASN A 347 8.79 -16.06 14.92
N ILE A 348 9.74 -15.26 14.42
CA ILE A 348 11.17 -15.61 14.40
C ILE A 348 11.65 -15.93 15.82
N GLN A 349 11.41 -15.02 16.77
CA GLN A 349 11.83 -15.17 18.16
C GLN A 349 11.19 -16.40 18.83
N GLN A 350 9.91 -16.66 18.55
CA GLN A 350 9.23 -17.84 19.06
C GLN A 350 9.85 -19.14 18.56
N LEU A 351 10.17 -19.22 17.26
CA LEU A 351 10.81 -20.40 16.66
C LEU A 351 12.22 -20.64 17.20
N GLU A 352 12.99 -19.58 17.43
CA GLU A 352 14.30 -19.67 18.09
C GLU A 352 14.21 -20.24 19.50
N ARG A 353 13.25 -19.75 20.31
CA ARG A 353 13.00 -20.27 21.67
C ARG A 353 12.60 -21.75 21.65
N GLN A 354 11.93 -22.20 20.59
CA GLN A 354 11.53 -23.60 20.39
C GLN A 354 12.65 -24.47 19.79
N GLY A 355 13.80 -23.90 19.43
CA GLY A 355 14.91 -24.61 18.79
C GLY A 355 14.66 -24.99 17.33
N ASN A 356 13.67 -24.39 16.67
CA ASN A 356 13.38 -24.64 15.26
C ASN A 356 14.23 -23.73 14.37
N VAL A 357 15.51 -24.10 14.24
CA VAL A 357 16.54 -23.29 13.55
C VAL A 357 16.23 -23.09 12.07
N GLU A 358 15.78 -24.13 11.37
CA GLU A 358 15.50 -24.06 9.93
C GLU A 358 14.33 -23.12 9.62
N ALA A 359 13.21 -23.25 10.35
CA ALA A 359 12.06 -22.37 10.16
C ALA A 359 12.38 -20.92 10.55
N SER A 360 13.15 -20.71 11.63
CA SER A 360 13.59 -19.38 12.03
C SER A 360 14.48 -18.74 10.96
N ALA A 361 15.45 -19.48 10.39
CA ALA A 361 16.30 -19.00 9.31
C ALA A 361 15.49 -18.64 8.06
N SER A 362 14.48 -19.44 7.70
CA SER A 362 13.58 -19.13 6.59
C SER A 362 12.82 -17.82 6.82
N LEU A 363 12.29 -17.59 8.02
CA LEU A 363 11.57 -16.35 8.33
C LEU A 363 12.50 -15.13 8.40
N LYS A 364 13.74 -15.29 8.87
CA LYS A 364 14.76 -14.24 8.80
C LYS A 364 15.07 -13.82 7.37
N SER A 365 15.21 -14.79 6.46
CA SER A 365 15.37 -14.50 5.02
C SER A 365 14.18 -13.70 4.47
N VAL A 366 12.95 -14.05 4.86
CA VAL A 366 11.76 -13.27 4.47
C VAL A 366 11.82 -11.85 5.03
N TYR A 367 12.17 -11.70 6.31
CA TYR A 367 12.31 -10.39 6.95
C TYR A 367 13.32 -9.50 6.21
N GLU A 368 14.52 -10.02 5.93
CA GLU A 368 15.55 -9.32 5.18
C GLU A 368 15.08 -8.93 3.76
N GLN A 369 14.37 -9.82 3.06
CA GLN A 369 13.83 -9.54 1.74
C GLN A 369 12.78 -8.41 1.78
N VAL A 370 11.88 -8.42 2.76
CA VAL A 370 10.86 -7.38 2.92
C VAL A 370 11.49 -6.04 3.24
N VAL A 371 12.40 -5.99 4.22
CA VAL A 371 13.13 -4.75 4.58
C VAL A 371 13.88 -4.20 3.38
N ARG A 372 14.59 -5.07 2.64
CA ARG A 372 15.31 -4.66 1.43
C ARG A 372 14.38 -4.15 0.34
N ALA A 373 13.24 -4.81 0.11
CA ALA A 373 12.26 -4.40 -0.88
C ALA A 373 11.64 -3.04 -0.51
N GLN A 374 11.33 -2.82 0.77
CA GLN A 374 10.80 -1.56 1.27
C GLN A 374 11.84 -0.43 1.14
N ALA A 375 13.10 -0.69 1.51
CA ALA A 375 14.18 0.28 1.34
C ALA A 375 14.37 0.67 -0.14
N ALA A 376 14.32 -0.30 -1.06
CA ALA A 376 14.37 -0.03 -2.50
C ALA A 376 13.17 0.79 -2.98
N GLN A 377 11.96 0.52 -2.47
CA GLN A 377 10.76 1.30 -2.81
C GLN A 377 10.87 2.75 -2.29
N ASN A 378 11.32 2.94 -1.05
CA ASN A 378 11.54 4.26 -0.46
C ASN A 378 12.59 5.04 -1.26
N ALA A 379 13.69 4.40 -1.65
CA ALA A 379 14.72 4.99 -2.49
C ALA A 379 14.18 5.43 -3.87
N LEU A 380 13.33 4.61 -4.50
CA LEU A 380 12.66 4.99 -5.75
C LEU A 380 11.72 6.18 -5.57
N GLY A 381 10.95 6.20 -4.47
CA GLY A 381 10.07 7.32 -4.13
C GLY A 381 10.84 8.63 -3.94
N LEU A 382 11.94 8.59 -3.19
CA LEU A 382 12.82 9.74 -3.00
C LEU A 382 13.45 10.20 -4.32
N LEU A 383 13.94 9.25 -5.14
CA LEU A 383 14.50 9.57 -6.46
C LEU A 383 13.46 10.30 -7.32
N GLN A 384 12.22 9.83 -7.33
CA GLN A 384 11.14 10.48 -8.07
C GLN A 384 10.83 11.87 -7.51
N ALA A 385 10.79 12.03 -6.17
CA ALA A 385 10.60 13.33 -5.53
C ALA A 385 11.70 14.33 -5.92
N ILE A 386 12.98 13.90 -5.94
CA ILE A 386 14.11 14.73 -6.36
C ILE A 386 13.97 15.14 -7.84
N LEU A 387 13.56 14.21 -8.71
CA LEU A 387 13.39 14.49 -10.15
C LEU A 387 12.23 15.43 -10.46
N SER A 388 11.16 15.38 -9.66
CA SER A 388 10.00 16.26 -9.79
C SER A 388 10.13 17.57 -9.03
N SER A 389 11.13 17.70 -8.16
CA SER A 389 11.34 18.88 -7.34
C SER A 389 11.80 20.09 -8.17
N PRO A 390 11.24 21.30 -7.92
CA PRO A 390 11.77 22.53 -8.48
C PRO A 390 13.16 22.89 -7.93
N ASN A 391 13.53 22.35 -6.75
CA ASN A 391 14.83 22.54 -6.11
C ASN A 391 15.41 21.20 -5.61
N PRO A 392 16.02 20.40 -6.50
CA PRO A 392 16.55 19.07 -6.17
C PRO A 392 17.57 19.07 -5.03
N SER A 393 18.45 20.07 -4.95
CA SER A 393 19.49 20.15 -3.93
C SER A 393 18.91 20.30 -2.52
N GLU A 394 17.86 21.12 -2.37
CA GLU A 394 17.18 21.30 -1.08
C GLU A 394 16.42 20.04 -0.67
N THR A 395 15.77 19.37 -1.63
CA THR A 395 15.12 18.07 -1.39
C THR A 395 16.13 17.02 -0.93
N ILE A 396 17.33 16.97 -1.52
CA ILE A 396 18.42 16.08 -1.09
C ILE A 396 18.82 16.40 0.36
N ILE A 397 19.05 17.67 0.70
CA ILE A 397 19.48 18.11 2.05
C ILE A 397 18.45 17.70 3.11
N GLN A 398 17.16 17.97 2.85
CA GLN A 398 16.07 17.65 3.79
C GLN A 398 15.91 16.14 4.03
N ASN A 399 16.39 15.31 3.11
CA ASN A 399 16.26 13.86 3.15
C ASN A 399 17.61 13.16 3.34
N LEU A 400 18.66 13.88 3.77
CA LEU A 400 20.00 13.30 3.97
C LEU A 400 20.01 12.02 4.82
N PRO A 401 19.26 11.91 5.94
CA PRO A 401 19.27 10.70 6.77
C PRO A 401 18.83 9.41 6.06
N ILE A 402 18.04 9.52 4.98
CA ILE A 402 17.51 8.38 4.23
C ILE A 402 18.25 8.13 2.90
N ILE A 403 19.27 8.93 2.59
CA ILE A 403 20.14 8.73 1.43
C ILE A 403 21.29 7.80 1.86
N ASP A 404 21.07 6.51 1.66
CA ASP A 404 21.96 5.43 2.06
C ASP A 404 22.55 4.67 0.85
N ASP A 405 23.26 3.58 1.13
CA ASP A 405 23.83 2.71 0.10
C ASP A 405 22.74 2.10 -0.81
N MET A 406 21.53 1.84 -0.29
CA MET A 406 20.41 1.35 -1.09
C MET A 406 19.94 2.40 -2.09
N PHE A 407 19.82 3.65 -1.66
CA PHE A 407 19.48 4.76 -2.55
C PHE A 407 20.49 4.91 -3.68
N LEU A 408 21.79 4.90 -3.36
CA LEU A 408 22.85 4.99 -4.37
C LEU A 408 22.84 3.80 -5.32
N ALA A 409 22.55 2.59 -4.83
CA ALA A 409 22.42 1.40 -5.66
C ALA A 409 21.22 1.49 -6.62
N VAL A 410 20.06 1.95 -6.15
CA VAL A 410 18.87 2.17 -6.97
C VAL A 410 19.12 3.22 -8.04
N LEU A 411 19.74 4.34 -7.68
CA LEU A 411 20.09 5.40 -8.63
C LEU A 411 21.07 4.89 -9.70
N SER A 412 22.10 4.16 -9.28
CA SER A 412 23.08 3.55 -10.19
C SER A 412 22.44 2.54 -11.16
N ALA A 413 21.51 1.72 -10.67
CA ALA A 413 20.76 0.78 -11.50
C ALA A 413 19.90 1.51 -12.55
N ASN A 414 19.25 2.62 -12.18
CA ASN A 414 18.49 3.44 -13.12
C ASN A 414 19.37 4.12 -14.18
N ILE A 415 20.59 4.56 -13.82
CA ILE A 415 21.58 5.06 -14.79
C ILE A 415 21.92 3.96 -15.81
N GLN A 416 22.31 2.78 -15.33
CA GLN A 416 22.71 1.66 -16.19
C GLN A 416 21.56 1.22 -17.11
N GLU A 417 20.33 1.17 -16.59
CA GLU A 417 19.17 0.79 -17.38
C GLU A 417 18.86 1.82 -18.47
N ALA A 418 18.93 3.11 -18.17
CA ALA A 418 18.75 4.17 -19.15
C ALA A 418 19.82 4.12 -20.26
N GLU A 419 21.07 3.82 -19.91
CA GLU A 419 22.16 3.62 -20.88
C GLU A 419 21.92 2.38 -21.75
N ARG A 420 21.50 1.26 -21.14
CA ARG A 420 21.19 0.01 -21.84
C ARG A 420 20.05 0.18 -22.84
N GLN A 421 19.05 0.99 -22.50
CA GLN A 421 17.92 1.33 -23.37
C GLN A 421 18.25 2.41 -24.42
N GLY A 422 19.45 3.01 -24.37
CA GLY A 422 19.84 4.10 -25.26
C GLY A 422 19.14 5.43 -24.97
N ASN A 423 18.51 5.58 -23.80
CA ASN A 423 17.87 6.82 -23.37
C ASN A 423 18.91 7.77 -22.75
N LEU A 424 19.67 8.44 -23.62
CA LEU A 424 20.77 9.33 -23.22
C LEU A 424 20.30 10.51 -22.34
N GLN A 425 19.07 11.00 -22.55
CA GLN A 425 18.51 12.09 -21.76
C GLN A 425 18.25 11.64 -20.32
N ALA A 426 17.56 10.52 -20.12
CA ALA A 426 17.32 9.97 -18.79
C ALA A 426 18.63 9.63 -18.08
N ALA A 427 19.58 9.00 -18.78
CA ALA A 427 20.90 8.68 -18.21
C ALA A 427 21.65 9.94 -17.75
N SER A 428 21.60 11.02 -18.53
CA SER A 428 22.18 12.31 -18.16
C SER A 428 21.51 12.91 -16.91
N THR A 429 20.18 12.90 -16.86
CA THR A 429 19.41 13.38 -15.70
C THR A 429 19.78 12.61 -14.43
N PHE A 430 19.79 11.27 -14.47
CA PHE A 430 20.15 10.46 -13.31
C PHE A 430 21.61 10.66 -12.87
N LYS A 431 22.55 10.83 -13.81
CA LYS A 431 23.95 11.15 -13.50
C LYS A 431 24.08 12.52 -12.82
N ASN A 432 23.30 13.52 -13.23
CA ASN A 432 23.30 14.82 -12.59
C ASN A 432 22.80 14.72 -11.14
N VAL A 433 21.71 13.97 -10.91
CA VAL A 433 21.22 13.69 -9.55
C VAL A 433 22.28 12.96 -8.72
N TYR A 434 22.93 11.94 -9.27
CA TYR A 434 24.00 11.21 -8.59
C TYR A 434 25.13 12.14 -8.14
N ASN A 435 25.62 13.01 -9.04
CA ASN A 435 26.67 13.97 -8.72
C ASN A 435 26.23 14.98 -7.67
N GLN A 436 24.98 15.47 -7.73
CA GLN A 436 24.42 16.36 -6.71
C GLN A 436 24.36 15.67 -5.36
N VAL A 437 23.84 14.45 -5.29
CA VAL A 437 23.75 13.66 -4.06
C VAL A 437 25.14 13.46 -3.44
N VAL A 438 26.12 13.02 -4.24
CA VAL A 438 27.50 12.86 -3.75
C VAL A 438 28.09 14.18 -3.28
N THR A 439 27.83 15.29 -3.98
CA THR A 439 28.31 16.61 -3.58
C THR A 439 27.70 17.04 -2.25
N VAL A 440 26.39 16.86 -2.06
CA VAL A 440 25.69 17.22 -0.82
C VAL A 440 26.17 16.33 0.32
N LEU A 441 26.32 15.02 0.10
CA LEU A 441 26.88 14.11 1.10
C LEU A 441 28.27 14.57 1.54
N GLN A 442 29.17 14.88 0.58
CA GLN A 442 30.51 15.39 0.90
C GLN A 442 30.51 16.73 1.64
N GLN A 443 29.60 17.64 1.28
CA GLN A 443 29.49 18.96 1.92
C GLN A 443 28.92 18.91 3.33
N ASN A 444 28.12 17.88 3.64
CA ASN A 444 27.49 17.70 4.95
C ASN A 444 28.20 16.61 5.79
N MET A 445 29.33 16.08 5.31
CA MET A 445 30.18 15.22 6.13
C MET A 445 30.86 16.05 7.21
N GLN A 446 30.89 15.49 8.42
CA GLN A 446 31.65 16.03 9.54
C GLN A 446 33.14 16.13 9.16
N PRO A 447 33.82 17.24 9.49
CA PRO A 447 35.20 17.46 9.06
C PRO A 447 36.18 16.44 9.66
N GLU A 448 35.86 15.87 10.83
CA GLU A 448 36.55 14.74 11.46
C GLU A 448 36.51 13.51 10.55
N LEU A 449 35.32 13.15 10.03
CA LEU A 449 35.14 12.00 9.15
C LEU A 449 35.84 12.19 7.79
N LEU A 450 35.88 13.41 7.26
CA LEU A 450 36.68 13.73 6.07
C LEU A 450 38.17 13.51 6.32
N PHE A 451 38.65 13.94 7.49
CA PHE A 451 40.04 13.75 7.87
C PHE A 451 40.38 12.26 8.06
N ILE A 452 39.52 11.49 8.73
CA ILE A 452 39.66 10.03 8.87
C ILE A 452 39.77 9.35 7.49
N ASN A 453 38.92 9.71 6.53
CA ASN A 453 38.99 9.17 5.17
C ASN A 453 40.31 9.53 4.46
N GLN A 454 40.83 10.74 4.69
CA GLN A 454 42.14 11.15 4.19
C GLN A 454 43.27 10.31 4.79
N LEU A 455 43.22 10.01 6.09
CA LEU A 455 44.19 9.16 6.79
C LEU A 455 44.13 7.70 6.30
N LEU A 456 42.92 7.14 6.17
CA LEU A 456 42.69 5.79 5.64
C LEU A 456 43.20 5.66 4.20
N SER A 457 43.12 6.74 3.42
CA SER A 457 43.57 6.78 2.02
C SER A 457 45.05 7.14 1.84
N ALA A 458 45.78 7.45 2.92
CA ALA A 458 47.18 7.86 2.83
C ALA A 458 48.06 6.77 2.17
N PRO A 459 48.98 7.09 1.24
CA PRO A 459 49.76 6.07 0.53
C PRO A 459 50.66 5.24 1.45
N THR A 460 51.20 5.85 2.50
CA THR A 460 52.08 5.21 3.48
C THR A 460 51.72 5.62 4.91
N GLU A 461 52.21 4.85 5.88
CA GLU A 461 52.09 5.21 7.31
C GLU A 461 52.81 6.51 7.64
N ASP A 462 53.92 6.82 6.96
CA ASP A 462 54.66 8.07 7.16
C ASP A 462 53.85 9.28 6.66
N ASP A 463 53.17 9.15 5.52
CA ASP A 463 52.27 10.19 5.01
C ASP A 463 51.10 10.42 5.98
N ALA A 464 50.54 9.34 6.53
CA ALA A 464 49.47 9.43 7.53
C ALA A 464 49.95 10.11 8.82
N ARG A 465 51.14 9.76 9.33
CA ARG A 465 51.75 10.40 10.51
C ARG A 465 51.96 11.89 10.31
N GLN A 466 52.39 12.29 9.11
CA GLN A 466 52.53 13.71 8.77
C GLN A 466 51.17 14.42 8.82
N LEU A 467 50.16 13.89 8.15
CA LEU A 467 48.80 14.44 8.15
C LEU A 467 48.22 14.56 9.56
N ILE A 468 48.40 13.53 10.41
CA ILE A 468 48.00 13.52 11.83
C ILE A 468 48.69 14.66 12.57
N SER A 469 50.02 14.79 12.45
CA SER A 469 50.76 15.82 13.18
C SER A 469 50.36 17.25 12.80
N GLU A 470 49.94 17.46 11.55
CA GLU A 470 49.57 18.76 11.01
C GLU A 470 48.11 19.15 11.34
N ASN A 471 47.18 18.19 11.34
CA ASN A 471 45.73 18.50 11.33
C ASN A 471 44.93 17.87 12.48
N ALA A 472 45.38 16.75 13.08
CA ALA A 472 44.68 16.16 14.24
C ALA A 472 44.49 17.12 15.44
N PRO A 473 45.41 18.08 15.73
CA PRO A 473 45.22 19.06 16.80
C PRO A 473 43.97 19.94 16.65
N GLU A 474 43.45 20.12 15.43
CA GLU A 474 42.28 20.97 15.15
C GLU A 474 40.97 20.32 15.64
N PHE A 475 40.92 19.00 15.67
CA PHE A 475 39.71 18.22 15.99
C PHE A 475 39.65 17.74 17.44
N GLY A 476 40.79 17.59 18.11
CA GLY A 476 40.84 17.17 19.52
C GLY A 476 40.22 15.78 19.79
N GLU A 477 39.72 15.57 21.01
CA GLU A 477 39.17 14.26 21.44
C GLU A 477 37.95 13.81 20.60
N GLU A 478 37.20 14.74 20.01
CA GLU A 478 36.06 14.45 19.13
C GLU A 478 36.47 13.57 17.92
N LEU A 479 37.70 13.76 17.41
CA LEU A 479 38.24 12.90 16.35
C LEU A 479 38.36 11.44 16.79
N LEU A 480 38.74 11.18 18.05
CA LEU A 480 38.87 9.82 18.58
C LEU A 480 37.50 9.17 18.73
N GLU A 481 36.49 9.92 19.18
CA GLU A 481 35.11 9.42 19.27
C GLU A 481 34.55 9.03 17.89
N VAL A 482 34.79 9.85 16.87
CA VAL A 482 34.39 9.54 15.49
C VAL A 482 35.19 8.34 14.94
N MET A 483 36.48 8.23 15.25
CA MET A 483 37.29 7.07 14.86
C MET A 483 36.79 5.77 15.51
N ASP A 484 36.33 5.83 16.76
CA ASP A 484 35.74 4.69 17.46
C ASP A 484 34.42 4.26 16.80
N ALA A 485 33.55 5.22 16.46
CA ALA A 485 32.31 4.95 15.72
C ALA A 485 32.57 4.34 14.33
N VAL A 486 33.59 4.83 13.60
CA VAL A 486 34.01 4.23 12.31
C VAL A 486 34.56 2.80 12.51
N GLY A 487 35.26 2.56 13.63
CA GLY A 487 35.75 1.23 14.01
C GLY A 487 34.61 0.23 14.21
N GLU A 488 33.60 0.59 14.99
CA GLU A 488 32.40 -0.25 15.20
C GLU A 488 31.69 -0.57 13.88
N ALA A 489 31.59 0.41 12.98
CA ALA A 489 30.98 0.21 11.66
C ALA A 489 31.79 -0.75 10.76
N LEU A 490 33.13 -0.70 10.81
CA LEU A 490 34.00 -1.62 10.08
C LEU A 490 33.96 -3.04 10.65
N GLU A 491 33.85 -3.18 11.97
CA GLU A 491 33.68 -4.47 12.65
C GLU A 491 32.38 -5.15 12.22
N ALA A 492 31.27 -4.41 12.22
CA ALA A 492 29.97 -4.91 11.77
C ALA A 492 29.98 -5.39 10.30
N ARG A 493 30.85 -4.80 9.46
CA ARG A 493 31.04 -5.15 8.04
C ARG A 493 32.07 -6.28 7.82
N GLY A 494 32.87 -6.64 8.82
CA GLY A 494 33.89 -7.67 8.74
C GLY A 494 35.13 -7.29 7.91
N ASP A 495 35.47 -6.00 7.80
CA ASP A 495 36.66 -5.53 7.05
C ASP A 495 37.90 -5.46 7.98
N GLU A 496 38.48 -6.63 8.27
CA GLU A 496 39.63 -6.76 9.18
C GLU A 496 40.85 -5.93 8.76
N ALA A 497 41.05 -5.71 7.46
CA ALA A 497 42.20 -4.97 6.94
C ALA A 497 42.07 -3.47 7.20
N MET A 498 40.89 -2.89 6.93
CA MET A 498 40.61 -1.49 7.26
C MET A 498 40.55 -1.27 8.78
N LEU A 499 40.01 -2.22 9.54
CA LEU A 499 39.93 -2.14 10.99
C LEU A 499 41.34 -2.11 11.63
N GLY A 500 42.24 -2.97 11.17
CA GLY A 500 43.64 -2.96 11.64
C GLY A 500 44.37 -1.66 11.28
N ARG A 501 44.10 -1.09 10.10
CA ARG A 501 44.66 0.20 9.69
C ARG A 501 44.10 1.36 10.52
N LEU A 502 42.79 1.38 10.77
CA LEU A 502 42.15 2.41 11.58
C LEU A 502 42.65 2.38 13.02
N ALA A 503 42.83 1.20 13.61
CA ALA A 503 43.39 1.04 14.95
C ALA A 503 44.80 1.65 15.06
N PHE A 504 45.66 1.39 14.07
CA PHE A 504 46.99 2.02 14.00
C PHE A 504 46.89 3.55 13.94
N LEU A 505 46.04 4.09 13.07
CA LEU A 505 45.87 5.53 12.91
C LEU A 505 45.33 6.17 14.20
N ARG A 506 44.40 5.51 14.87
CA ARG A 506 43.80 5.95 16.13
C ARG A 506 44.87 6.08 17.23
N ASP A 507 45.73 5.08 17.38
CA ASP A 507 46.84 5.12 18.35
C ASP A 507 47.79 6.30 18.08
N GLU A 508 48.05 6.61 16.81
CA GLU A 508 48.92 7.74 16.45
C GLU A 508 48.23 9.10 16.68
N VAL A 509 46.93 9.22 16.39
CA VAL A 509 46.11 10.39 16.71
C VAL A 509 46.07 10.62 18.22
N GLU A 510 45.84 9.56 19.01
CA GLU A 510 45.81 9.63 20.47
C GLU A 510 47.14 10.14 21.06
N ARG A 511 48.29 9.66 20.54
CA ARG A 511 49.61 10.14 20.98
C ARG A 511 49.82 11.62 20.67
N VAL A 512 49.38 12.09 19.51
CA VAL A 512 49.53 13.51 19.12
C VAL A 512 48.62 14.38 19.97
N ILE A 513 47.36 14.02 20.15
CA ILE A 513 46.40 14.77 21.00
C ILE A 513 46.89 14.81 22.46
N ALA A 514 47.34 13.68 23.01
CA ALA A 514 47.87 13.61 24.38
C ALA A 514 49.20 14.36 24.57
N SER A 515 49.88 14.77 23.50
CA SER A 515 51.11 15.58 23.58
C SER A 515 50.84 17.10 23.60
N LEU A 516 49.58 17.51 23.39
CA LEU A 516 49.13 18.90 23.38
C LEU A 516 48.45 19.32 24.69
N THR A 517 48.08 18.34 25.52
CA THR A 517 47.54 18.50 26.89
C THR A 517 48.66 18.47 27.92
#